data_AF-Q7U7K0-F1
#
_entry.id   AF-Q7U7K0-F1
#
_cell.length_a   1.000
_cell.length_b   1.000
_cell.length_c   1.000
_cell.angle_alpha   90.00
_cell.angle_beta   90.00
_cell.angle_gamma   90.00
#
_symmetry.space_group_name_H-M   'P 1'
#
loop_
_entity.id
_entity.type
_entity.pdbx_description
1 polymer ?
#
loop_
_entity_poly.entity_id
_entity_poly.type
_entity_poly.pdbx_seq_one_letter_code
_entity_poly.pdbx_strand_id
1 'polypeptide(L)'
;MTDHKNQSLSAREMVRAHAYPVLAAVSSLSLFAMALLLIPQAVRHHRFNRCVDAQIQMRDAINPGSQQGPGRINELKAFQHCEGR
;
A
#
# COMPACT_ATOMS: atom_id res chain seq x y z
N MET A 1 -27.81 -19.39 -37.54
CA MET A 1 -27.41 -19.38 -36.13
C MET A 1 -27.30 -20.83 -35.68
N THR A 2 -26.14 -21.43 -35.88
CA THR A 2 -25.91 -22.87 -35.66
C THR A 2 -25.82 -23.15 -34.16
N ASP A 3 -26.82 -23.88 -33.67
CA ASP A 3 -26.96 -24.41 -32.33
C ASP A 3 -25.64 -25.07 -31.84
N HIS A 4 -25.01 -24.50 -30.80
CA HIS A 4 -24.00 -25.20 -29.99
C HIS A 4 -24.69 -26.22 -29.08
N LYS A 5 -25.46 -27.14 -29.66
CA LYS A 5 -26.05 -28.25 -28.90
C LYS A 5 -25.02 -29.38 -28.80
N ASN A 6 -24.55 -29.61 -27.57
CA ASN A 6 -23.93 -30.85 -27.10
C ASN A 6 -22.45 -31.12 -27.49
N GLN A 7 -21.56 -30.14 -27.46
CA GLN A 7 -20.15 -30.46 -27.20
C GLN A 7 -19.93 -30.56 -25.69
N SER A 8 -19.83 -31.78 -25.15
CA SER A 8 -19.39 -31.98 -23.78
C SER A 8 -17.92 -31.60 -23.69
N LEU A 9 -17.64 -30.47 -23.05
CA LEU A 9 -16.28 -30.02 -22.75
C LEU A 9 -15.57 -31.13 -21.96
N SER A 10 -14.36 -31.50 -22.39
CA SER A 10 -13.52 -32.38 -21.61
C SER A 10 -13.32 -31.78 -20.20
N ALA A 11 -13.16 -32.60 -19.16
CA ALA A 11 -12.97 -32.12 -17.78
C ALA A 11 -11.87 -31.05 -17.68
N ARG A 12 -10.83 -31.15 -18.52
CA ARG A 12 -9.73 -30.19 -18.61
C ARG A 12 -10.15 -28.84 -19.22
N GLU A 13 -11.08 -28.85 -20.16
CA GLU A 13 -11.63 -27.64 -20.78
C GLU A 13 -12.67 -26.97 -19.90
N MET A 14 -13.44 -27.74 -19.13
CA MET A 14 -14.38 -27.24 -18.12
C MET A 14 -13.64 -26.46 -17.01
N VAL A 15 -12.52 -27.01 -16.51
CA VAL A 15 -11.65 -26.31 -15.55
C VAL A 15 -11.09 -25.04 -16.17
N ARG A 16 -10.69 -25.07 -17.45
CA ARG A 16 -10.11 -23.90 -18.11
C ARG A 16 -11.13 -22.78 -18.36
N ALA A 17 -12.37 -23.15 -18.69
CA ALA A 17 -13.46 -22.23 -18.99
C ALA A 17 -14.10 -21.62 -17.73
N HIS A 18 -13.99 -22.26 -16.57
CA HIS A 18 -14.66 -21.81 -15.35
C HIS A 18 -13.72 -21.54 -14.18
N ALA A 19 -12.75 -22.41 -13.91
CA ALA A 19 -11.88 -22.23 -12.74
C ALA A 19 -10.89 -21.06 -12.92
N TYR A 20 -10.18 -20.98 -14.06
CA TYR A 20 -9.25 -19.88 -14.29
C TYR A 20 -9.89 -18.48 -14.28
N PRO A 21 -11.04 -18.24 -14.96
CA PRO A 21 -11.66 -16.92 -14.89
C PRO A 21 -12.20 -16.60 -13.50
N VAL A 22 -12.71 -17.58 -12.75
CA VAL A 22 -13.15 -17.36 -11.36
C VAL A 22 -11.96 -17.04 -10.46
N LEU A 23 -10.86 -17.78 -10.57
CA LEU A 23 -9.62 -17.48 -9.84
C LEU A 23 -9.06 -16.11 -10.19
N ALA A 24 -9.09 -15.72 -11.46
CA ALA A 24 -8.68 -14.40 -11.93
C ALA A 24 -9.60 -13.29 -11.39
N ALA A 25 -10.92 -13.53 -11.35
CA ALA A 25 -11.89 -12.59 -10.80
C ALA A 25 -11.69 -12.42 -9.28
N VAL A 26 -11.53 -13.51 -8.54
CA VAL A 26 -11.30 -13.47 -7.09
C VAL A 26 -9.97 -12.80 -6.77
N SER A 27 -8.89 -13.12 -7.49
CA SER A 27 -7.58 -12.50 -7.26
C SER A 27 -7.59 -11.00 -7.60
N SER A 28 -8.20 -10.61 -8.71
CA SER A 28 -8.32 -9.18 -9.08
C SER A 28 -9.18 -8.39 -8.09
N LEU A 29 -10.32 -8.93 -7.66
CA LEU A 29 -11.15 -8.31 -6.63
C LEU A 29 -10.42 -8.21 -5.28
N SER A 30 -9.65 -9.23 -4.92
CA SER A 30 -8.85 -9.22 -3.69
C SER A 30 -7.77 -8.14 -3.76
N LEU A 31 -7.05 -8.04 -4.87
CA LEU A 31 -6.04 -6.99 -5.08
C LEU A 31 -6.66 -5.60 -5.06
N PHE A 32 -7.84 -5.43 -5.66
CA PHE A 32 -8.57 -4.17 -5.65
C PHE A 32 -8.99 -3.77 -4.23
N ALA A 33 -9.54 -4.71 -3.46
CA ALA A 33 -9.90 -4.48 -2.06
C ALA A 33 -8.68 -4.10 -1.22
N MET A 34 -7.54 -4.78 -1.39
CA MET A 34 -6.29 -4.43 -0.72
C MET A 34 -5.82 -3.03 -1.09
N ALA A 35 -5.87 -2.66 -2.38
CA ALA A 35 -5.51 -1.33 -2.84
C ALA A 35 -6.35 -0.24 -2.16
N LEU A 36 -7.67 -0.45 -2.03
CA LEU A 36 -8.57 0.48 -1.34
C LEU A 36 -8.24 0.60 0.15
N LEU A 37 -7.95 -0.50 0.83
CA LEU A 37 -7.60 -0.53 2.25
C LEU A 37 -6.23 0.12 2.54
N LEU A 38 -5.33 0.15 1.56
CA LEU A 38 -4.01 0.79 1.68
C LEU A 38 -4.08 2.33 1.57
N ILE A 39 -5.13 2.89 0.96
CA ILE A 39 -5.29 4.35 0.83
C ILE A 39 -5.21 5.08 2.18
N PRO A 40 -6.02 4.75 3.21
CA PRO A 40 -5.94 5.44 4.50
C PRO A 40 -4.58 5.26 5.19
N GLN A 41 -3.91 4.12 4.99
CA GLN A 41 -2.55 3.91 5.51
C GLN A 41 -1.56 4.84 4.83
N ALA A 42 -1.61 4.96 3.50
CA ALA A 42 -0.77 5.88 2.74
C ALA A 42 -1.00 7.34 3.15
N VAL A 43 -2.26 7.75 3.36
CA VAL A 43 -2.59 9.10 3.85
C VAL A 43 -2.01 9.34 5.25
N ARG A 44 -2.10 8.35 6.14
CA ARG A 44 -1.51 8.45 7.49
C ARG A 44 0.01 8.60 7.42
N HIS A 45 0.69 7.77 6.64
CA HIS A 45 2.13 7.86 6.43
C HIS A 45 2.54 9.19 5.79
N HIS A 46 1.77 9.69 4.83
CA HIS A 46 2.03 11.00 4.22
C HIS A 46 1.94 12.14 5.24
N ARG A 47 0.91 12.15 6.09
CA ARG A 47 0.77 13.16 7.17
C ARG A 47 1.90 13.04 8.19
N PHE A 48 2.27 11.82 8.53
CA PHE A 48 3.36 11.56 9.46
C PHE A 48 4.70 12.07 8.92
N ASN A 49 5.05 11.75 7.67
CA ASN A 49 6.28 12.23 7.05
C ASN A 49 6.32 13.76 7.00
N ARG A 50 5.21 14.42 6.64
CA ARG A 50 5.13 15.88 6.65
C ARG A 50 5.35 16.48 8.04
N CYS A 51 4.87 15.82 9.11
CA CYS A 51 5.12 16.25 10.48
C CYS A 51 6.62 16.13 10.82
N VAL A 52 7.22 14.99 10.50
CA VAL A 52 8.64 14.72 10.77
C VAL A 52 9.53 15.72 10.03
N ASP A 53 9.26 15.95 8.74
CA ASP A 53 10.01 16.91 7.92
C ASP A 53 9.96 18.32 8.52
N ALA A 54 8.77 18.78 8.91
CA ALA A 54 8.60 20.09 9.54
C ALA A 54 9.35 20.19 10.88
N GLN A 55 9.32 19.13 11.70
CA GLN A 55 10.02 19.08 12.99
C GLN A 55 11.54 19.08 12.83
N ILE A 56 12.06 18.36 11.84
CA ILE A 56 13.50 18.37 11.52
C ILE A 56 13.91 19.78 11.08
N GLN A 57 13.15 20.40 10.17
CA GLN A 57 13.45 21.75 9.68
C GLN A 57 13.50 22.79 10.80
N MET A 58 12.54 22.75 11.73
CA MET A 58 12.51 23.65 12.88
C MET A 58 13.71 23.43 13.80
N ARG A 59 14.07 22.17 14.07
CA ARG A 59 15.17 21.83 14.99
C ARG A 59 16.53 22.18 14.40
N ASP A 60 16.71 21.98 13.10
CA ASP A 60 17.93 22.33 12.39
C ASP A 60 18.11 23.85 12.30
N ALA A 61 17.00 24.61 12.17
CA ALA A 61 17.03 26.07 12.23
C ALA A 61 17.40 26.61 13.63
N ILE A 62 16.99 25.92 14.70
CA ILE A 62 17.29 26.30 16.09
C ILE A 62 18.72 25.88 16.48
N ASN A 63 19.17 24.71 16.03
CA ASN A 63 20.49 24.18 16.36
C ASN A 63 21.23 23.73 15.10
N PRO A 64 21.88 24.64 14.37
CA PRO A 64 22.62 24.29 13.16
C PRO A 64 23.82 23.36 13.42
N GLY A 65 24.21 23.16 14.69
CA GLY A 65 25.26 22.23 15.10
C GLY A 65 24.76 20.82 15.45
N SER A 66 23.44 20.59 15.52
CA SER A 66 22.91 19.24 15.71
C SER A 66 22.96 18.49 14.38
N GLN A 67 24.06 17.77 14.22
CA GLN A 67 24.29 16.66 13.29
C GLN A 67 23.09 16.30 12.39
N GLN A 68 23.10 16.79 11.15
CA GLN A 68 22.12 16.44 10.11
C GLN A 68 22.39 15.02 9.58
N GLY A 69 21.32 14.27 9.23
CA GLY A 69 21.39 12.95 8.61
C GLY A 69 20.61 11.84 9.35
N PRO A 70 20.48 10.65 8.74
CA PRO A 70 19.67 9.55 9.27
C PRO A 70 20.21 8.99 10.59
N GLY A 71 19.35 8.76 11.58
CA GLY A 71 19.67 8.19 12.90
C GLY A 71 20.18 9.20 13.93
N ARG A 72 20.01 10.51 13.68
CA ARG A 72 20.50 11.57 14.57
C ARG A 72 19.44 12.03 15.56
N ILE A 73 19.86 12.69 16.65
CA ILE A 73 18.99 13.09 17.77
C ILE A 73 17.79 13.94 17.35
N ASN A 74 17.95 14.85 16.38
CA ASN A 74 16.86 15.70 15.91
C ASN A 74 15.76 14.92 15.21
N GLU A 75 16.15 13.99 14.35
CA GLU A 75 15.24 13.11 13.63
C GLU A 75 14.53 12.16 14.60
N LEU A 76 15.25 11.52 15.53
CA LEU A 76 14.65 10.68 16.57
C LEU A 76 13.63 11.44 17.42
N LYS A 77 13.93 12.69 17.79
CA LYS A 77 12.99 13.56 18.51
C LYS A 77 11.80 13.99 17.65
N ALA A 78 12.01 14.20 16.34
CA ALA A 78 10.94 14.50 15.41
C ALA A 78 9.98 13.32 15.25
N PHE A 79 10.50 12.10 15.10
CA PHE A 79 9.72 10.87 15.10
C PHE A 79 8.94 10.69 16.41
N GLN A 80 9.61 10.81 17.56
CA GLN A 80 8.94 10.68 18.86
C GLN A 80 7.77 11.68 19.01
N HIS A 81 7.99 12.94 18.63
CA HIS A 81 6.95 13.98 18.68
C HIS A 81 5.77 13.68 17.75
N CYS A 82 6.04 13.27 16.51
CA CYS A 82 5.01 12.99 15.52
C CYS A 82 4.28 11.66 15.75
N GLU A 83 4.89 10.72 16.49
CA GLU A 83 4.22 9.51 17.01
C GLU A 83 3.35 9.80 18.24
N GLY A 84 3.50 10.96 18.88
CA GLY A 84 2.79 11.35 20.10
C GLY A 84 3.37 10.74 21.38
N ARG A 85 4.68 10.48 21.41
CA ARG A 85 5.43 9.97 22.57
C ARG A 85 6.43 11.00 23.11
#